data_AF-A0ABD2QRK2-F1
#
_entry.id   AF-A0ABD2QRK2-F1
#
_cell.length_a   1.000
_cell.length_b   1.000
_cell.length_c   1.000
_cell.angle_alpha   90.00
_cell.angle_beta   90.00
_cell.angle_gamma   90.00
#
_symmetry.space_group_name_H-M   'P 1'
#
loop_
_entity.id
_entity.type
_entity.pdbx_description
1 polymer ?
#
loop_
_entity_poly.entity_id
_entity_poly.type
_entity_poly.pdbx_seq_one_letter_code
_entity_poly.pdbx_strand_id
1 'polypeptide(L)'
;MSIHDQAAAAVLSQIAMAADGALIVLALAYVAVRSILKFKANSSALYKIKEAPSLGVSDLRSLLSSSDSNDNSESSNQSDDVKLVIIRGTVEAKSAVEGNWKSLRANILSAHNSAEKGVILQHTQTCIYNEWRGFFSWAGDLYSIFPRIRKDQQSSSLRTVPFVLVETGKWPQPEYVNVNMDGSRHPLPLVTVYHHLQPLHATPLTFLQALFGHHYPVGVLDEEKILPLGKDITAVGVCNSKDGILEIKSCEDLPYFLSDMTKDQMLVDLAFKTKVLMWSGVVFGSVAVGVLGYAVVRNWNRWKQWRHQRQAQQQRDSASNDDDLQVSADEETGDVPDGQLCVICLMRRKRSAFVPCGHLVCCQRCALSVERDLAPKCPLCRQTIHSSVRIYDS
;
A
#
# COMPACT_ATOMS: atom_id res chain seq x y z
N MET A 1 13.82 -12.81 26.34
CA MET A 1 13.35 -12.58 24.96
C MET A 1 12.97 -13.93 24.40
N SER A 2 11.72 -14.07 23.95
CA SER A 2 11.15 -15.36 23.55
C SER A 2 11.81 -15.83 22.25
N ILE A 3 11.97 -17.15 22.08
CA ILE A 3 12.48 -17.76 20.83
C ILE A 3 11.65 -17.30 19.61
N HIS A 4 10.36 -16.96 19.83
CA HIS A 4 9.50 -16.36 18.83
C HIS A 4 9.91 -14.95 18.41
N ASP A 5 10.47 -14.14 19.32
CA ASP A 5 10.95 -12.78 19.02
C ASP A 5 12.22 -12.83 18.16
N GLN A 6 13.09 -13.82 18.40
CA GLN A 6 14.34 -13.99 17.66
C GLN A 6 14.09 -14.56 16.26
N ALA A 7 13.12 -15.47 16.12
CA ALA A 7 12.67 -15.97 14.82
C ALA A 7 11.96 -14.88 14.00
N ALA A 8 11.11 -14.06 14.64
CA ALA A 8 10.47 -12.92 13.98
C ALA A 8 11.48 -11.86 13.54
N ALA A 9 12.49 -11.55 14.36
CA ALA A 9 13.56 -10.62 14.02
C ALA A 9 14.45 -11.15 12.86
N ALA A 10 14.76 -12.45 12.85
CA ALA A 10 15.52 -13.08 11.76
C ALA A 10 14.75 -13.08 10.43
N VAL A 11 13.44 -13.36 10.47
CA VAL A 11 12.56 -13.32 9.30
C VAL A 11 12.41 -11.89 8.77
N LEU A 12 12.21 -10.90 9.65
CA LEU A 12 12.17 -9.48 9.28
C LEU A 12 13.49 -9.01 8.66
N SER A 13 14.64 -9.48 9.18
CA SER A 13 15.96 -9.18 8.62
C SER A 13 16.18 -9.82 7.24
N GLN A 14 15.63 -11.01 6.98
CA GLN A 14 15.77 -11.69 5.69
C GLN A 14 14.89 -11.06 4.61
N ILE A 15 13.67 -10.64 4.96
CA ILE A 15 12.79 -9.88 4.05
C ILE A 15 13.46 -8.57 3.65
N ALA A 16 14.07 -7.85 4.60
CA ALA A 16 14.78 -6.61 4.35
C ALA A 16 16.03 -6.76 3.45
N MET A 17 16.54 -7.98 3.28
CA MET A 17 17.71 -8.28 2.45
C MET A 17 17.36 -8.76 1.04
N ALA A 18 16.13 -9.24 0.80
CA ALA A 18 15.73 -9.94 -0.43
C ALA A 18 14.95 -9.08 -1.44
N ALA A 19 14.33 -7.97 -1.01
CA ALA A 19 13.74 -6.99 -1.91
C ALA A 19 14.53 -5.69 -1.86
N ASP A 20 14.57 -4.93 -2.96
CA ASP A 20 15.04 -3.54 -2.94
C ASP A 20 14.32 -2.82 -1.79
N GLY A 21 15.04 -2.50 -0.71
CA GLY A 21 14.45 -2.10 0.57
C GLY A 21 13.47 -0.91 0.48
N ALA A 22 13.53 -0.16 -0.62
CA ALA A 22 12.55 0.85 -0.99
C ALA A 22 11.11 0.32 -1.13
N LEU A 23 10.90 -0.85 -1.75
CA LEU A 23 9.56 -1.42 -1.95
C LEU A 23 8.91 -1.84 -0.63
N ILE A 24 9.69 -2.40 0.29
CA ILE A 24 9.21 -2.77 1.63
C ILE A 24 8.85 -1.51 2.42
N VAL A 25 9.69 -0.47 2.37
CA VAL A 25 9.41 0.81 3.03
C VAL A 25 8.15 1.45 2.46
N LEU A 26 7.95 1.42 1.13
CA LEU A 26 6.74 1.93 0.48
C LEU A 26 5.49 1.14 0.88
N ALA A 27 5.57 -0.19 0.93
CA ALA A 27 4.46 -1.03 1.36
C ALA A 27 4.08 -0.78 2.83
N LEU A 28 5.06 -0.72 3.73
CA LEU A 28 4.83 -0.43 5.14
C LEU A 28 4.29 0.98 5.36
N ALA A 29 4.80 1.98 4.62
CA ALA A 29 4.29 3.34 4.64
C ALA A 29 2.83 3.40 4.15
N TYR A 30 2.49 2.69 3.07
CA TYR A 30 1.12 2.60 2.57
C TYR A 30 0.18 2.00 3.62
N VAL A 31 0.58 0.90 4.27
CA VAL A 31 -0.19 0.27 5.34
C VAL A 31 -0.38 1.22 6.52
N ALA A 32 0.68 1.93 6.94
CA ALA A 32 0.61 2.91 8.03
C ALA A 32 -0.36 4.06 7.71
N VAL A 33 -0.27 4.65 6.50
CA VAL A 33 -1.17 5.71 6.05
C VAL A 33 -2.63 5.22 6.01
N ARG A 34 -2.87 4.03 5.45
CA ARG A 34 -4.22 3.45 5.41
C ARG A 34 -4.77 3.17 6.82
N SER A 35 -3.92 2.77 7.75
CA SER A 35 -4.28 2.58 9.16
C SER A 35 -4.72 3.90 9.81
N ILE A 36 -4.00 4.99 9.55
CA ILE A 36 -4.32 6.33 10.08
C ILE A 36 -5.63 6.86 9.49
N LEU A 37 -5.85 6.69 8.18
CA LEU A 37 -7.10 7.11 7.53
C LEU A 37 -8.31 6.36 8.11
N LYS A 38 -8.20 5.03 8.27
CA LYS A 38 -9.24 4.21 8.91
C LYS A 38 -9.44 4.56 10.38
N PHE A 39 -8.35 4.87 11.10
CA PHE A 39 -8.42 5.34 12.48
C PHE A 39 -9.23 6.63 12.58
N LYS A 40 -8.96 7.62 11.73
CA LYS A 40 -9.69 8.90 11.71
C LYS A 40 -11.18 8.72 11.40
N ALA A 41 -11.51 7.86 10.43
CA ALA A 41 -12.88 7.53 10.11
C ALA A 41 -13.61 6.86 11.29
N ASN A 42 -13.00 5.83 11.88
CA ASN A 42 -13.57 5.11 13.02
C ASN A 42 -13.66 5.96 14.29
N SER A 43 -12.71 6.84 14.54
CA SER A 43 -12.76 7.76 15.68
C SER A 43 -13.86 8.80 15.53
N SER A 44 -14.06 9.32 14.31
CA SER A 44 -15.18 10.20 13.99
C SER A 44 -16.52 9.49 14.18
N ALA A 45 -16.65 8.27 13.66
CA ALA A 45 -17.84 7.45 13.85
C ALA A 45 -18.11 7.13 15.33
N LEU A 46 -17.08 6.83 16.12
CA LEU A 46 -17.20 6.60 17.56
C LEU A 46 -17.76 7.82 18.29
N TYR A 47 -17.26 9.01 17.96
CA TYR A 47 -17.75 10.26 18.54
C TYR A 47 -19.23 10.48 18.16
N LYS A 48 -19.58 10.34 16.88
CA LYS A 48 -20.95 10.47 16.38
C LYS A 48 -21.93 9.49 17.04
N ILE A 49 -21.55 8.22 17.21
CA ILE A 49 -22.38 7.19 17.86
C ILE A 49 -22.53 7.46 19.36
N LYS A 50 -21.48 8.00 20.01
CA LYS A 50 -21.53 8.37 21.43
C LYS A 50 -22.53 9.50 21.67
N GLU A 51 -22.49 10.52 20.82
CA GLU A 51 -23.37 11.69 20.88
C GLU A 51 -24.83 11.37 20.47
N ALA A 52 -25.01 10.45 19.52
CA ALA A 52 -26.34 10.07 19.04
C ALA A 52 -27.21 9.51 20.18
N PRO A 53 -28.43 10.03 20.37
CA PRO A 53 -29.35 9.51 21.37
C PRO A 53 -29.83 8.11 20.98
N SER A 54 -29.90 7.20 21.96
CA SER A 54 -30.57 5.90 21.82
C SER A 54 -32.00 6.06 22.27
N LEU A 55 -32.95 5.94 21.35
CA LEU A 55 -34.35 6.27 21.61
C LEU A 55 -35.26 5.13 21.18
N GLY A 56 -36.38 5.00 21.89
CA GLY A 56 -37.55 4.28 21.40
C GLY A 56 -38.20 5.01 20.24
N VAL A 57 -39.09 4.32 19.52
CA VAL A 57 -39.83 4.89 18.38
C VAL A 57 -40.78 6.00 18.84
N SER A 58 -41.34 5.88 20.05
CA SER A 58 -42.19 6.94 20.63
C SER A 58 -41.43 8.23 20.92
N ASP A 59 -40.24 8.11 21.49
CA ASP A 59 -39.44 9.27 21.89
C ASP A 59 -38.90 10.01 20.66
N LEU A 60 -38.68 9.29 19.56
CA LEU A 60 -38.31 9.83 18.26
C LEU A 60 -39.33 10.82 17.70
N ARG A 61 -40.63 10.48 17.74
CA ARG A 61 -41.69 11.38 17.29
C ARG A 61 -41.69 12.67 18.12
N SER A 62 -41.51 12.55 19.44
CA SER A 62 -41.43 13.71 20.33
C SER A 62 -40.24 14.61 20.01
N LEU A 63 -39.07 14.04 19.68
CA LEU A 63 -37.89 14.82 19.31
C LEU A 63 -38.07 15.55 17.99
N LEU A 64 -38.65 14.91 16.98
CA LEU A 64 -38.89 15.54 15.68
C LEU A 64 -39.96 16.63 15.78
N SER A 65 -41.04 16.39 16.53
CA SER A 65 -42.07 17.42 16.77
C SER A 65 -41.57 18.62 17.59
N SER A 66 -40.59 18.42 18.48
CA SER A 66 -39.96 19.53 19.23
C SER A 66 -39.05 20.40 18.37
N SER A 67 -38.48 19.85 17.29
CA SER A 67 -37.67 20.60 16.34
C SER A 67 -38.54 21.48 15.43
N ASP A 68 -39.66 20.94 14.94
CA ASP A 68 -40.59 21.66 14.05
C ASP A 68 -41.25 22.90 14.70
N SER A 69 -41.24 23.00 16.04
CA SER A 69 -41.90 24.09 16.77
C SER A 69 -41.01 25.28 17.10
N ASN A 70 -39.69 25.20 16.86
CA ASN A 70 -38.73 26.27 17.21
C ASN A 70 -38.33 27.18 16.03
N ASP A 71 -38.73 26.87 14.79
CA ASP A 71 -38.32 27.64 13.61
C ASP A 71 -39.39 28.65 13.14
N ASN A 72 -39.54 29.73 13.92
CA ASN A 72 -40.08 30.99 13.42
C ASN A 72 -38.97 32.07 13.44
N SER A 73 -37.89 31.85 12.70
CA SER A 73 -37.00 32.93 12.28
C SER A 73 -36.35 32.59 10.95
N GLU A 74 -36.67 33.40 9.94
CA GLU A 74 -36.10 33.39 8.61
C GLU A 74 -34.56 33.43 8.66
N SER A 75 -33.91 32.36 8.20
CA SER A 75 -32.62 32.50 7.53
C SER A 75 -32.40 31.32 6.59
N SER A 76 -32.33 31.65 5.30
CA SER A 76 -31.94 30.76 4.22
C SER A 76 -30.50 30.28 4.42
N ASN A 77 -30.33 29.02 4.84
CA ASN A 77 -29.25 28.13 4.42
C ASN A 77 -29.68 26.70 4.73
N GLN A 78 -30.08 26.00 3.68
CA GLN A 78 -30.67 24.67 3.72
C GLN A 78 -29.62 23.61 4.07
N SER A 79 -29.46 23.35 5.36
CA SER A 79 -29.14 22.01 5.84
C SER A 79 -30.35 21.55 6.63
N ASP A 80 -31.18 20.69 6.02
CA ASP A 80 -32.15 19.89 6.75
C ASP A 80 -31.46 19.36 8.01
N ASP A 81 -32.02 19.58 9.19
CA ASP A 81 -31.41 19.19 10.47
C ASP A 81 -31.43 17.65 10.57
N VAL A 82 -30.46 17.04 9.90
CA VAL A 82 -30.27 15.60 9.71
C VAL A 82 -29.79 15.02 11.03
N LYS A 83 -30.74 14.70 11.90
CA LYS A 83 -30.45 14.16 13.22
C LYS A 83 -30.11 12.67 13.13
N LEU A 84 -28.89 12.35 13.55
CA LEU A 84 -28.43 10.97 13.69
C LEU A 84 -29.11 10.34 14.91
N VAL A 85 -29.78 9.20 14.70
CA VAL A 85 -30.47 8.47 15.77
C VAL A 85 -30.12 6.98 15.74
N ILE A 86 -30.14 6.37 16.93
CA ILE A 86 -29.96 4.93 17.12
C ILE A 86 -31.27 4.37 17.67
N ILE A 87 -31.87 3.45 16.91
CA ILE A 87 -33.18 2.84 17.22
C ILE A 87 -33.00 1.35 17.35
N ARG A 88 -33.59 0.76 18.39
CA ARG A 88 -33.66 -0.70 18.53
C ARG A 88 -35.11 -1.14 18.37
N GLY A 89 -35.34 -2.14 17.54
CA GLY A 89 -36.68 -2.69 17.31
C GLY A 89 -36.68 -4.08 16.70
N THR A 90 -37.85 -4.70 16.70
CA THR A 90 -38.10 -6.00 16.06
C THR A 90 -38.41 -5.80 14.59
N VAL A 91 -37.81 -6.64 13.74
CA VAL A 91 -38.03 -6.62 12.30
C VAL A 91 -39.40 -7.21 11.96
N GLU A 92 -40.27 -6.40 11.35
CA GLU A 92 -41.54 -6.86 10.81
C GLU A 92 -41.72 -6.46 9.34
N ALA A 93 -42.45 -7.26 8.58
CA ALA A 93 -42.79 -6.90 7.21
C ALA A 93 -43.80 -5.74 7.23
N LYS A 94 -43.63 -4.74 6.35
CA LYS A 94 -44.55 -3.60 6.26
C LYS A 94 -46.01 -4.04 6.05
N SER A 95 -46.21 -5.11 5.26
CA SER A 95 -47.54 -5.68 5.00
C SER A 95 -48.21 -6.35 6.21
N ALA A 96 -47.44 -6.75 7.23
CA ALA A 96 -47.99 -7.34 8.45
C ALA A 96 -48.63 -6.26 9.34
N VAL A 97 -48.02 -5.08 9.42
CA VAL A 97 -48.48 -3.95 10.24
C VAL A 97 -49.65 -3.21 9.59
N GLU A 98 -49.67 -3.10 8.26
CA GLU A 98 -50.69 -2.34 7.52
C GLU A 98 -52.02 -3.12 7.34
N GLY A 99 -52.16 -4.31 7.95
CA GLY A 99 -53.42 -5.05 8.10
C GLY A 99 -54.07 -5.55 6.79
N ASN A 100 -53.41 -5.42 5.65
CA ASN A 100 -53.96 -5.85 4.37
C ASN A 100 -53.91 -7.39 4.23
N TRP A 101 -54.95 -8.06 4.72
CA TRP A 101 -55.09 -9.52 4.83
C TRP A 101 -54.83 -10.29 3.51
N LYS A 102 -55.01 -9.65 2.35
CA LYS A 102 -54.72 -10.25 1.02
C LYS A 102 -53.23 -10.30 0.67
N SER A 103 -52.37 -9.58 1.39
CA SER A 103 -50.91 -9.45 1.16
C SER A 103 -50.05 -10.32 2.08
N LEU A 104 -50.64 -10.90 3.14
CA LEU A 104 -49.93 -11.65 4.20
C LEU A 104 -49.13 -12.87 3.71
N ARG A 105 -49.45 -13.39 2.51
CA ARG A 105 -48.71 -14.49 1.86
C ARG A 105 -47.78 -14.05 0.72
N ALA A 106 -47.94 -12.84 0.19
CA ALA A 106 -47.41 -12.50 -1.12
C ALA A 106 -45.97 -11.94 -1.10
N ASN A 107 -45.56 -11.29 -0.01
CA ASN A 107 -44.31 -10.50 -0.02
C ASN A 107 -43.24 -11.01 0.96
N ILE A 108 -43.42 -12.14 1.63
CA ILE A 108 -42.40 -12.63 2.56
C ILE A 108 -41.45 -13.56 1.80
N LEU A 109 -40.17 -13.17 1.72
CA LEU A 109 -39.15 -13.97 1.05
C LEU A 109 -38.95 -15.26 1.85
N SER A 110 -39.18 -16.38 1.20
CA SER A 110 -38.87 -17.70 1.72
C SER A 110 -37.57 -18.15 1.08
N ALA A 111 -36.64 -18.66 1.89
CA ALA A 111 -35.40 -19.24 1.39
C ALA A 111 -35.70 -20.53 0.59
N HIS A 112 -34.80 -20.90 -0.31
CA HIS A 112 -34.98 -22.12 -1.11
C HIS A 112 -34.94 -23.34 -0.18
N ASN A 113 -36.03 -24.10 -0.12
CA ASN A 113 -36.19 -25.30 0.71
C ASN A 113 -36.13 -25.11 2.24
N SER A 114 -36.21 -23.88 2.76
CA SER A 114 -36.36 -23.63 4.20
C SER A 114 -37.71 -22.96 4.49
N ALA A 115 -38.34 -23.39 5.60
CA ALA A 115 -39.58 -22.78 6.11
C ALA A 115 -39.33 -21.40 6.75
N GLU A 116 -38.07 -20.98 6.87
CA GLU A 116 -37.71 -19.69 7.45
C GLU A 116 -38.02 -18.54 6.50
N LYS A 117 -38.59 -17.49 7.09
CA LYS A 117 -39.13 -16.32 6.40
C LYS A 117 -38.34 -15.08 6.80
N GLY A 118 -37.98 -14.27 5.81
CA GLY A 118 -37.18 -13.06 6.03
C GLY A 118 -37.60 -11.88 5.17
N VAL A 119 -37.12 -10.71 5.55
CA VAL A 119 -37.35 -9.43 4.83
C VAL A 119 -36.25 -9.12 3.82
N ILE A 120 -35.05 -9.61 4.07
CA ILE A 120 -33.89 -9.51 3.17
C ILE A 120 -33.44 -10.94 2.89
N LEU A 121 -33.23 -11.27 1.63
CA LEU A 121 -32.63 -12.53 1.16
C LEU A 121 -31.40 -12.18 0.33
N GLN A 122 -30.24 -12.61 0.79
CA GLN A 122 -28.99 -12.55 0.07
C GLN A 122 -28.63 -13.96 -0.38
N HIS A 123 -28.60 -14.18 -1.69
CA HIS A 123 -28.12 -15.42 -2.28
C HIS A 123 -26.77 -15.17 -2.94
N THR A 124 -25.76 -15.94 -2.52
CA THR A 124 -24.39 -15.85 -3.00
C THR A 124 -23.90 -17.21 -3.49
N GLN A 125 -23.42 -17.25 -4.73
CA GLN A 125 -22.73 -18.41 -5.28
C GLN A 125 -21.23 -18.11 -5.38
N THR A 126 -20.44 -18.92 -4.68
CA THR A 126 -18.99 -18.78 -4.63
C THR A 126 -18.32 -20.01 -5.21
N CYS A 127 -17.50 -19.83 -6.23
CA CYS A 127 -16.70 -20.91 -6.79
C CYS A 127 -15.40 -21.00 -6.00
N ILE A 128 -15.17 -22.18 -5.43
CA ILE A 128 -13.97 -22.48 -4.66
C ILE A 128 -12.95 -23.08 -5.62
N TYR A 129 -11.82 -22.40 -5.78
CA TYR A 129 -10.69 -22.87 -6.56
C TYR A 129 -9.59 -23.32 -5.59
N ASN A 130 -8.94 -24.44 -5.93
CA ASN A 130 -7.73 -24.87 -5.24
C ASN A 130 -6.52 -24.46 -6.07
N GLU A 131 -5.58 -23.77 -5.43
CA GLU A 131 -4.28 -23.50 -6.02
C GLU A 131 -3.30 -24.59 -5.54
N TRP A 132 -2.94 -25.52 -6.43
CA TRP A 132 -1.82 -26.43 -6.23
C TRP A 132 -0.64 -25.94 -7.06
N ARG A 133 0.40 -25.41 -6.40
CA ARG A 133 1.61 -24.98 -7.11
C ARG A 133 2.50 -26.21 -7.31
N GLY A 134 2.53 -26.74 -8.52
CA GLY A 134 3.33 -27.92 -8.88
C GLY A 134 4.82 -27.76 -8.56
N PHE A 135 5.48 -28.88 -8.31
CA PHE A 135 6.87 -29.03 -7.86
C PHE A 135 7.94 -28.40 -8.78
N PHE A 136 7.56 -27.83 -9.94
CA PHE A 136 8.44 -27.36 -11.01
C PHE A 136 8.39 -25.84 -11.29
N SER A 137 7.96 -25.00 -10.33
CA SER A 137 7.99 -23.54 -10.51
C SER A 137 9.26 -22.93 -9.89
N TRP A 138 10.35 -22.96 -10.65
CA TRP A 138 11.62 -22.28 -10.33
C TRP A 138 11.44 -20.76 -10.50
N ALA A 139 10.86 -20.07 -9.52
CA ALA A 139 10.97 -18.61 -9.35
C ALA A 139 10.58 -18.18 -7.92
N GLY A 140 11.60 -18.08 -7.05
CA GLY A 140 11.88 -16.86 -6.28
C GLY A 140 10.97 -16.38 -5.15
N ASP A 141 9.87 -17.05 -4.77
CA ASP A 141 8.94 -16.46 -3.79
C ASP A 141 8.64 -17.38 -2.57
N LEU A 142 9.42 -17.20 -1.49
CA LEU A 142 9.39 -18.01 -0.26
C LEU A 142 8.10 -17.87 0.59
N TYR A 143 7.23 -16.92 0.28
CA TYR A 143 5.93 -16.73 0.96
C TYR A 143 4.79 -17.63 0.41
N SER A 144 5.07 -18.48 -0.57
CA SER A 144 4.06 -19.21 -1.35
C SER A 144 3.91 -20.71 -1.00
N ILE A 145 4.39 -21.14 0.17
CA ILE A 145 4.45 -22.57 0.56
C ILE A 145 3.10 -23.12 1.05
N PHE A 146 2.09 -22.27 1.27
CA PHE A 146 0.78 -22.71 1.74
C PHE A 146 -0.22 -22.85 0.59
N PRO A 147 -0.96 -23.98 0.48
CA PRO A 147 -2.06 -24.09 -0.45
C PRO A 147 -3.06 -22.97 -0.17
N ARG A 148 -3.30 -22.11 -1.17
CA ARG A 148 -4.29 -21.03 -1.07
C ARG A 148 -5.58 -21.51 -1.69
N ILE A 149 -6.63 -21.50 -0.87
CA ILE A 149 -7.99 -21.66 -1.35
C ILE A 149 -8.45 -20.29 -1.80
N ARG A 150 -8.61 -20.11 -3.11
CA ARG A 150 -9.15 -18.89 -3.68
C ARG A 150 -10.65 -19.05 -3.84
N LYS A 151 -11.41 -18.12 -3.25
CA LYS A 151 -12.86 -18.05 -3.42
C LYS A 151 -13.15 -16.91 -4.37
N ASP A 152 -13.62 -17.22 -5.57
CA ASP A 152 -14.11 -16.20 -6.49
C ASP A 152 -15.64 -16.19 -6.42
N GLN A 153 -16.20 -15.00 -6.18
CA GLN A 153 -17.63 -14.79 -6.10
C GLN A 153 -18.19 -14.59 -7.51
N GLN A 154 -19.04 -15.52 -7.98
CA GLN A 154 -19.60 -15.46 -9.34
C GLN A 154 -20.90 -14.64 -9.40
N SER A 155 -21.77 -14.80 -8.41
CA SER A 155 -23.05 -14.10 -8.37
C SER A 155 -23.46 -13.77 -6.95
N SER A 156 -23.94 -12.54 -6.77
CA SER A 156 -24.61 -12.11 -5.55
C SER A 156 -25.92 -11.46 -5.95
N SER A 157 -27.03 -12.04 -5.51
CA SER A 157 -28.35 -11.43 -5.66
C SER A 157 -28.88 -11.05 -4.29
N LEU A 158 -29.31 -9.79 -4.15
CA LEU A 158 -29.95 -9.29 -2.95
C LEU A 158 -31.40 -8.96 -3.30
N ARG A 159 -32.34 -9.61 -2.61
CA ARG A 159 -33.77 -9.32 -2.71
C ARG A 159 -34.23 -8.76 -1.37
N THR A 160 -34.96 -7.65 -1.42
CA THR A 160 -35.44 -6.95 -0.23
C THR A 160 -36.92 -6.67 -0.36
N VAL A 161 -37.62 -6.81 0.74
CA VAL A 161 -39.03 -6.46 0.88
C VAL A 161 -39.12 -5.25 1.80
N PRO A 162 -40.02 -4.29 1.56
CA PRO A 162 -40.25 -3.21 2.50
C PRO A 162 -40.57 -3.75 3.90
N PHE A 163 -39.78 -3.34 4.88
CA PHE A 163 -39.90 -3.77 6.26
C PHE A 163 -39.81 -2.58 7.21
N VAL A 164 -40.36 -2.78 8.40
CA VAL A 164 -40.45 -1.77 9.45
C VAL A 164 -39.82 -2.30 10.73
N LEU A 165 -39.34 -1.38 11.55
CA LEU A 165 -38.90 -1.68 12.90
C LEU A 165 -39.99 -1.29 13.88
N VAL A 166 -40.40 -2.25 14.68
CA VAL A 166 -41.44 -2.09 15.70
C VAL A 166 -40.79 -2.04 17.08
N GLU A 167 -41.28 -1.14 17.94
CA GLU A 167 -40.83 -1.07 19.34
C GLU A 167 -41.47 -2.18 20.19
N THR A 168 -40.64 -2.89 20.95
CA THR A 168 -41.09 -3.99 21.82
C THR A 168 -41.81 -3.46 23.06
N GLY A 169 -43.09 -3.83 23.23
CA GLY A 169 -43.81 -3.68 24.51
C GLY A 169 -45.02 -2.75 24.54
N LYS A 170 -45.40 -2.08 23.45
CA LYS A 170 -46.62 -1.23 23.38
C LYS A 170 -47.66 -1.81 22.41
N TRP A 171 -48.53 -2.67 22.94
CA TRP A 171 -49.83 -2.98 22.32
C TRP A 171 -50.86 -2.00 22.89
N PRO A 172 -51.80 -1.43 22.10
CA PRO A 172 -52.39 -1.99 20.89
C PRO A 172 -52.06 -1.28 19.56
N GLN A 173 -51.25 -0.21 19.57
CA GLN A 173 -50.76 0.45 18.36
C GLN A 173 -49.24 0.45 18.35
N PRO A 174 -48.60 -0.58 17.76
CA PRO A 174 -47.15 -0.58 17.63
C PRO A 174 -46.73 0.58 16.73
N GLU A 175 -46.02 1.55 17.31
CA GLU A 175 -45.35 2.57 16.51
C GLU A 175 -44.20 1.93 15.76
N TYR A 176 -44.06 2.29 14.49
CA TYR A 176 -43.09 1.69 13.60
C TYR A 176 -42.27 2.74 12.85
N VAL A 177 -41.06 2.35 12.47
CA VAL A 177 -40.16 3.14 11.62
C VAL A 177 -39.91 2.38 10.33
N ASN A 178 -40.13 3.05 9.20
CA ASN A 178 -39.83 2.51 7.88
C ASN A 178 -38.31 2.53 7.65
N VAL A 179 -37.74 1.38 7.29
CA VAL A 179 -36.31 1.28 7.01
C VAL A 179 -36.09 1.43 5.51
N ASN A 180 -35.43 2.51 5.11
CA ASN A 180 -35.05 2.70 3.73
C ASN A 180 -33.61 2.18 3.50
N MET A 181 -33.49 1.17 2.65
CA MET A 181 -32.24 0.49 2.31
C MET A 181 -31.48 1.16 1.14
N ASP A 182 -32.06 2.16 0.48
CA ASP A 182 -31.52 2.78 -0.72
C ASP A 182 -30.15 3.44 -0.44
N GLY A 183 -29.15 3.13 -1.27
CA GLY A 183 -27.79 3.66 -1.14
C GLY A 183 -26.93 3.00 -0.05
N SER A 184 -27.48 2.09 0.76
CA SER A 184 -26.71 1.43 1.82
C SER A 184 -25.77 0.33 1.27
N ARG A 185 -24.49 0.39 1.62
CA ARG A 185 -23.47 -0.66 1.33
C ARG A 185 -22.91 -1.30 2.60
N HIS A 186 -23.57 -1.09 3.72
CA HIS A 186 -23.14 -1.53 5.05
C HIS A 186 -23.34 -3.03 5.22
N PRO A 187 -22.52 -3.68 6.07
CA PRO A 187 -22.75 -5.09 6.42
C PRO A 187 -24.10 -5.24 7.12
N LEU A 188 -24.86 -6.25 6.73
CA LEU A 188 -26.20 -6.54 7.27
C LEU A 188 -26.15 -7.75 8.21
N PRO A 189 -26.97 -7.79 9.28
CA PRO A 189 -26.98 -8.86 10.27
C PRO A 189 -27.80 -10.06 9.79
N LEU A 190 -27.39 -10.62 8.64
CA LEU A 190 -28.05 -11.76 8.00
C LEU A 190 -27.63 -13.08 8.65
N VAL A 191 -28.60 -13.98 8.78
CA VAL A 191 -28.41 -15.34 9.29
C VAL A 191 -28.33 -16.29 8.10
N THR A 192 -27.33 -17.16 8.06
CA THR A 192 -27.21 -18.23 7.06
C THR A 192 -28.26 -19.29 7.31
N VAL A 193 -29.14 -19.51 6.32
CA VAL A 193 -30.23 -20.51 6.39
C VAL A 193 -29.96 -21.70 5.50
N TYR A 194 -29.23 -21.48 4.40
CA TYR A 194 -28.83 -22.53 3.49
C TYR A 194 -27.34 -22.40 3.19
N HIS A 195 -26.62 -23.51 3.33
CA HIS A 195 -25.19 -23.59 3.05
C HIS A 195 -24.90 -24.96 2.45
N HIS A 196 -24.82 -25.02 1.12
CA HIS A 196 -24.62 -26.27 0.41
C HIS A 196 -23.43 -26.17 -0.55
N LEU A 197 -22.46 -27.08 -0.36
CA LEU A 197 -21.31 -27.21 -1.24
C LEU A 197 -21.60 -28.32 -2.26
N GLN A 198 -21.68 -27.95 -3.54
CA GLN A 198 -21.74 -28.89 -4.64
C GLN A 198 -20.30 -29.16 -5.12
N PRO A 199 -19.73 -30.34 -4.80
CA PRO A 199 -18.43 -30.71 -5.32
C PRO A 199 -18.52 -30.93 -6.84
N LEU A 200 -17.55 -30.41 -7.58
CA LEU A 200 -17.43 -30.72 -9.00
C LEU A 200 -16.66 -32.04 -9.14
N HIS A 201 -17.18 -32.96 -9.95
CA HIS A 201 -16.53 -34.25 -10.15
C HIS A 201 -15.14 -34.05 -10.78
N ALA A 202 -14.11 -34.45 -10.03
CA ALA A 202 -12.75 -34.48 -10.53
C ALA A 202 -12.62 -35.61 -11.57
N THR A 203 -12.24 -35.25 -12.79
CA THR A 203 -11.88 -36.22 -13.82
C THR A 203 -10.38 -36.47 -13.78
N PRO A 204 -9.86 -37.61 -14.27
CA PRO A 204 -8.41 -37.84 -14.30
C PRO A 204 -7.64 -36.74 -15.07
N LEU A 205 -8.29 -36.07 -16.04
CA LEU A 205 -7.73 -34.92 -16.75
C LEU A 205 -7.53 -33.69 -15.85
N THR A 206 -8.41 -33.48 -14.86
CA THR A 206 -8.34 -32.31 -13.97
C THR A 206 -7.22 -32.45 -12.94
N PHE A 207 -6.86 -33.68 -12.57
CA PHE A 207 -5.66 -33.95 -11.77
C PHE A 207 -4.38 -33.54 -12.52
N LEU A 208 -4.27 -33.88 -13.82
CA LEU A 208 -3.14 -33.44 -14.65
C LEU A 208 -3.11 -31.91 -14.77
N GLN A 209 -4.26 -31.27 -14.97
CA GLN A 209 -4.37 -29.81 -15.05
C GLN A 209 -3.93 -29.12 -13.74
N ALA A 210 -4.25 -29.71 -12.58
CA ALA A 210 -3.77 -29.24 -11.28
C ALA A 210 -2.24 -29.41 -11.13
N LEU A 211 -1.65 -30.49 -11.69
CA LEU A 211 -0.22 -30.74 -11.66
C LEU A 211 0.59 -29.68 -12.44
N PHE A 212 0.02 -29.15 -13.53
CA PHE A 212 0.62 -28.09 -14.35
C PHE A 212 0.34 -26.66 -13.84
N GLY A 213 -0.21 -26.52 -12.63
CA GLY A 213 -0.40 -25.22 -11.97
C GLY A 213 -1.59 -24.41 -12.49
N HIS A 214 -2.52 -25.02 -13.21
CA HIS A 214 -3.78 -24.37 -13.58
C HIS A 214 -4.79 -24.42 -12.43
N HIS A 215 -5.55 -23.35 -12.27
CA HIS A 215 -6.61 -23.24 -11.27
C HIS A 215 -7.72 -24.24 -11.57
N TYR A 216 -8.01 -25.13 -10.62
CA TYR A 216 -9.10 -26.10 -10.74
C TYR A 216 -10.25 -25.77 -9.77
N PRO A 217 -11.49 -25.63 -10.26
CA PRO A 217 -12.65 -25.42 -9.39
C PRO A 217 -12.96 -26.72 -8.63
N VAL A 218 -12.89 -26.67 -7.30
CA VAL A 218 -13.20 -27.79 -6.39
C VAL A 218 -14.70 -27.98 -6.23
N GLY A 219 -15.43 -26.87 -6.23
CA GLY A 219 -16.87 -26.90 -6.01
C GLY A 219 -17.48 -25.52 -6.05
N VAL A 220 -18.80 -25.52 -6.21
CA VAL A 220 -19.64 -24.33 -6.12
C VAL A 220 -20.30 -24.36 -4.74
N LEU A 221 -20.13 -23.30 -3.97
CA LEU A 221 -20.77 -23.11 -2.68
C LEU A 221 -21.94 -22.15 -2.84
N ASP A 222 -23.13 -22.68 -2.66
CA ASP A 222 -24.38 -21.93 -2.61
C ASP A 222 -24.70 -21.57 -1.15
N GLU A 223 -24.73 -20.28 -0.86
CA GLU A 223 -25.02 -19.74 0.46
C GLU A 223 -26.22 -18.78 0.38
N GLU A 224 -27.27 -19.05 1.15
CA GLU A 224 -28.41 -18.14 1.33
C GLU A 224 -28.44 -17.60 2.75
N LYS A 225 -28.52 -16.27 2.86
CA LYS A 225 -28.64 -15.56 4.12
C LYS A 225 -29.93 -14.76 4.15
N ILE A 226 -30.63 -14.76 5.27
CA ILE A 226 -31.84 -13.95 5.45
C ILE A 226 -31.76 -13.05 6.67
N LEU A 227 -32.50 -11.95 6.64
CA LEU A 227 -32.88 -11.21 7.85
C LEU A 227 -34.24 -11.74 8.33
N PRO A 228 -34.30 -12.57 9.39
CA PRO A 228 -35.53 -13.19 9.83
C PRO A 228 -36.49 -12.19 10.47
N LEU A 229 -37.78 -12.48 10.36
CA LEU A 229 -38.84 -11.73 11.04
C LEU A 229 -38.77 -11.94 12.57
N GLY A 230 -39.11 -10.91 13.34
CA GLY A 230 -39.11 -10.94 14.80
C GLY A 230 -37.71 -10.88 15.44
N LYS A 231 -36.65 -10.72 14.63
CA LYS A 231 -35.29 -10.51 15.14
C LYS A 231 -35.14 -9.08 15.65
N ASP A 232 -34.58 -8.93 16.85
CA ASP A 232 -34.17 -7.64 17.37
C ASP A 232 -32.94 -7.14 16.62
N ILE A 233 -33.04 -5.95 16.03
CA ILE A 233 -31.91 -5.27 15.42
C ILE A 233 -31.85 -3.80 15.85
N THR A 234 -30.65 -3.25 15.78
CA THR A 234 -30.37 -1.85 16.00
C THR A 234 -30.10 -1.19 14.65
N ALA A 235 -30.87 -0.14 14.35
CA ALA A 235 -30.70 0.71 13.19
C ALA A 235 -30.00 2.01 13.60
N VAL A 236 -28.96 2.40 12.86
CA VAL A 236 -28.17 3.60 13.06
C VAL A 236 -28.24 4.42 11.78
N GLY A 237 -28.79 5.63 11.86
CA GLY A 237 -29.01 6.40 10.66
C GLY A 237 -29.68 7.73 10.89
N VAL A 238 -29.91 8.42 9.78
CA VAL A 238 -30.62 9.69 9.76
C VAL A 238 -32.10 9.40 9.70
N CYS A 239 -32.86 9.99 10.61
CA CYS A 239 -34.32 9.91 10.57
C CYS A 239 -34.89 11.13 9.84
N ASN A 240 -35.86 10.89 8.95
CA ASN A 240 -36.66 11.93 8.32
C ASN A 240 -38.14 11.59 8.50
N SER A 241 -38.96 12.60 8.79
CA SER A 241 -40.42 12.47 8.88
C SER A 241 -41.03 12.88 7.55
N LYS A 242 -41.62 11.93 6.81
CA LYS A 242 -42.36 12.23 5.58
C LYS A 242 -43.81 11.84 5.77
N ASP A 243 -44.72 12.80 5.57
CA ASP A 243 -46.17 12.57 5.63
C ASP A 243 -46.65 11.90 6.95
N GLY A 244 -45.96 12.16 8.06
CA GLY A 244 -46.26 11.57 9.37
C GLY A 244 -45.72 10.14 9.60
N ILE A 245 -45.04 9.56 8.60
CA ILE A 245 -44.33 8.27 8.68
C ILE A 245 -42.84 8.53 8.90
N LEU A 246 -42.27 7.87 9.91
CA LEU A 246 -40.85 7.94 10.21
C LEU A 246 -40.06 7.05 9.24
N GLU A 247 -39.11 7.62 8.51
CA GLU A 247 -38.17 6.89 7.66
C GLU A 247 -36.75 7.01 8.23
N ILE A 248 -36.03 5.89 8.33
CA ILE A 248 -34.60 5.88 8.67
C ILE A 248 -33.76 5.51 7.44
N LYS A 249 -32.71 6.29 7.19
CA LYS A 249 -31.75 6.12 6.09
C LYS A 249 -30.35 5.91 6.61
N SER A 250 -29.53 5.16 5.87
CA SER A 250 -28.13 4.96 6.23
C SER A 250 -27.30 6.24 6.10
N CYS A 251 -26.33 6.43 6.99
CA CYS A 251 -25.35 7.51 6.92
C CYS A 251 -24.01 6.98 6.38
N GLU A 252 -23.46 7.60 5.34
CA GLU A 252 -22.20 7.15 4.69
C GLU A 252 -20.96 7.27 5.60
N ASP A 253 -21.01 8.15 6.61
CA ASP A 253 -19.91 8.36 7.55
C ASP A 253 -19.79 7.25 8.61
N LEU A 254 -20.79 6.38 8.71
CA LEU A 254 -20.89 5.39 9.77
C LEU A 254 -20.69 3.98 9.21
N PRO A 255 -19.91 3.12 9.89
CA PRO A 255 -19.67 1.76 9.42
C PRO A 255 -20.85 0.80 9.63
N TYR A 256 -21.89 1.21 10.37
CA TYR A 256 -23.05 0.39 10.69
C TYR A 256 -24.32 1.10 10.22
N PHE A 257 -25.23 0.34 9.59
CA PHE A 257 -26.59 0.78 9.32
C PHE A 257 -27.59 -0.08 10.10
N LEU A 258 -27.56 -1.39 9.87
CA LEU A 258 -28.33 -2.37 10.62
C LEU A 258 -27.34 -3.34 11.28
N SER A 259 -27.52 -3.60 12.57
CA SER A 259 -26.66 -4.53 13.31
C SER A 259 -27.45 -5.23 14.40
N ASP A 260 -27.01 -6.43 14.76
CA ASP A 260 -27.47 -7.20 15.90
C ASP A 260 -26.93 -6.66 17.25
N MET A 261 -25.91 -5.80 17.22
CA MET A 261 -25.28 -5.25 18.41
C MET A 261 -26.12 -4.15 19.06
N THR A 262 -25.95 -3.97 20.37
CA THR A 262 -26.50 -2.82 21.11
C THR A 262 -25.61 -1.58 20.94
N LYS A 263 -26.13 -0.38 21.28
CA LYS A 263 -25.32 0.85 21.27
C LYS A 263 -24.01 0.68 22.07
N ASP A 264 -24.07 0.09 23.26
CA ASP A 264 -22.90 -0.10 24.12
C ASP A 264 -21.90 -1.09 23.51
N GLN A 265 -22.40 -2.18 22.93
CA GLN A 265 -21.55 -3.16 22.24
C GLN A 265 -20.87 -2.55 21.00
N MET A 266 -21.59 -1.73 20.23
CA MET A 266 -21.00 -0.98 19.13
C MET A 266 -19.89 -0.05 19.63
N LEU A 267 -20.12 0.71 20.70
CA LEU A 267 -19.10 1.60 21.26
C LEU A 267 -17.83 0.85 21.69
N VAL A 268 -17.97 -0.33 22.31
CA VAL A 268 -16.83 -1.18 22.69
C VAL A 268 -16.09 -1.69 21.45
N ASP A 269 -16.82 -2.17 20.43
CA ASP A 269 -16.23 -2.67 19.18
C ASP A 269 -15.50 -1.56 18.39
N LEU A 270 -16.11 -0.37 18.24
CA LEU A 270 -15.44 0.78 17.63
C LEU A 270 -14.23 1.22 18.45
N ALA A 271 -14.32 1.26 19.78
CA ALA A 271 -13.20 1.65 20.64
C ALA A 271 -12.04 0.66 20.51
N PHE A 272 -12.33 -0.64 20.45
CA PHE A 272 -11.34 -1.67 20.20
C PHE A 272 -10.69 -1.53 18.83
N LYS A 273 -11.48 -1.44 17.75
CA LYS A 273 -10.98 -1.24 16.38
C LYS A 273 -10.13 0.02 16.25
N THR A 274 -10.54 1.11 16.87
CA THR A 274 -9.82 2.39 16.87
C THR A 274 -8.47 2.26 17.58
N LYS A 275 -8.44 1.63 18.76
CA LYS A 275 -7.17 1.36 19.47
C LYS A 275 -6.25 0.45 18.64
N VAL A 276 -6.77 -0.63 18.08
CA VAL A 276 -5.98 -1.56 17.26
C VAL A 276 -5.40 -0.84 16.03
N LEU A 277 -6.19 -0.05 15.30
CA LEU A 277 -5.74 0.71 14.14
C LEU A 277 -4.70 1.79 14.48
N MET A 278 -4.82 2.40 15.66
CA MET A 278 -3.86 3.36 16.17
C MET A 278 -2.51 2.68 16.38
N TRP A 279 -2.48 1.61 17.17
CA TRP A 279 -1.24 0.89 17.49
C TRP A 279 -0.62 0.21 16.28
N SER A 280 -1.42 -0.36 15.38
CA SER A 280 -0.90 -0.92 14.13
C SER A 280 -0.25 0.15 13.25
N GLY A 281 -0.87 1.33 13.15
CA GLY A 281 -0.30 2.47 12.41
C GLY A 281 1.04 2.92 13.00
N VAL A 282 1.14 3.05 14.33
CA VAL A 282 2.38 3.41 15.02
C VAL A 282 3.48 2.37 14.81
N VAL A 283 3.16 1.07 14.94
CA VAL A 283 4.13 -0.01 14.76
C VAL A 283 4.66 -0.01 13.33
N PHE A 284 3.80 -0.04 12.31
CA PHE A 284 4.25 -0.05 10.92
C PHE A 284 4.98 1.24 10.52
N GLY A 285 4.55 2.39 11.04
CA GLY A 285 5.24 3.67 10.83
C GLY A 285 6.65 3.68 11.44
N SER A 286 6.80 3.19 12.67
CA SER A 286 8.10 3.12 13.34
C SER A 286 9.09 2.20 12.61
N VAL A 287 8.62 1.05 12.12
CA VAL A 287 9.44 0.11 11.33
C VAL A 287 9.86 0.74 10.01
N ALA A 288 8.96 1.43 9.32
CA ALA A 288 9.28 2.12 8.07
C ALA A 288 10.35 3.20 8.26
N VAL A 289 10.23 4.02 9.31
CA VAL A 289 11.23 5.06 9.66
C VAL A 289 12.57 4.43 10.03
N GLY A 290 12.56 3.35 10.81
CA GLY A 290 13.78 2.63 11.19
C GLY A 290 14.54 2.07 9.99
N VAL A 291 13.84 1.40 9.07
CA VAL A 291 14.44 0.84 7.84
C VAL A 291 14.96 1.94 6.91
N LEU A 292 14.19 3.01 6.72
CA LEU A 292 14.62 4.16 5.92
C LEU A 292 15.85 4.85 6.52
N GLY A 293 15.85 5.09 7.83
CA GLY A 293 16.98 5.68 8.55
C GLY A 293 18.25 4.84 8.42
N TYR A 294 18.13 3.51 8.57
CA TYR A 294 19.25 2.58 8.38
C TYR A 294 19.79 2.63 6.94
N ALA A 295 18.91 2.65 5.93
CA ALA A 295 19.30 2.75 4.52
C ALA A 295 20.06 4.06 4.22
N VAL A 296 19.58 5.18 4.76
CA VAL A 296 20.23 6.51 4.62
C VAL A 296 21.61 6.51 5.27
N VAL A 297 21.75 6.02 6.51
CA VAL A 297 23.05 5.94 7.21
C VAL A 297 24.04 5.04 6.46
N ARG A 298 23.57 3.88 5.97
CA ARG A 298 24.40 2.95 5.20
C ARG A 298 24.89 3.57 3.89
N ASN A 299 24.02 4.29 3.17
CA ASN A 299 24.38 4.97 1.94
C ASN A 299 25.33 6.16 2.20
N TRP A 300 25.11 6.90 3.28
CA TRP A 300 25.98 7.99 3.71
C TRP A 300 27.39 7.50 4.02
N ASN A 301 27.53 6.38 4.75
CA ASN A 301 28.83 5.79 5.04
C ASN A 301 29.56 5.33 3.77
N ARG A 302 28.86 4.71 2.82
CA ARG A 302 29.42 4.35 1.51
C ARG A 302 29.89 5.58 0.73
N TRP A 303 29.07 6.64 0.71
CA TRP A 303 29.42 7.88 0.02
C TRP A 303 30.60 8.60 0.67
N LYS A 304 30.70 8.56 2.01
CA LYS A 304 31.84 9.11 2.75
C LYS A 304 33.14 8.39 2.39
N GLN A 305 33.14 7.07 2.34
CA GLN A 305 34.30 6.27 1.93
C GLN A 305 34.76 6.60 0.51
N TRP A 306 33.82 6.71 -0.43
CA TRP A 306 34.10 7.11 -1.80
C TRP A 306 34.63 8.55 -1.91
N ARG A 307 34.13 9.49 -1.10
CA ARG A 307 34.67 10.85 -1.04
C ARG A 307 36.13 10.88 -0.55
N HIS A 308 36.47 10.10 0.47
CA HIS A 308 37.86 10.00 0.94
C HIS A 308 38.79 9.40 -0.14
N GLN A 309 38.34 8.39 -0.87
CA GLN A 309 39.10 7.82 -1.99
C GLN A 309 39.31 8.84 -3.12
N ARG A 310 38.30 9.64 -3.44
CA ARG A 310 38.42 10.70 -4.45
C ARG A 310 39.42 11.79 -4.07
N GLN A 311 39.44 12.21 -2.81
CA GLN A 311 40.42 13.19 -2.34
C GLN A 311 41.86 12.64 -2.38
N ALA A 312 42.04 11.36 -2.01
CA ALA A 312 43.34 10.71 -2.09
C ALA A 312 43.82 10.54 -3.55
N GLN A 313 42.91 10.25 -4.49
CA GLN A 313 43.25 10.17 -5.91
C GLN A 313 43.62 11.56 -6.47
N GLN A 314 42.87 12.59 -6.10
CA GLN A 314 43.14 13.95 -6.56
C GLN A 314 44.48 14.50 -6.04
N GLN A 315 44.86 14.16 -4.79
CA GLN A 315 46.21 14.45 -4.28
C GLN A 315 47.30 13.67 -5.01
N ARG A 316 47.07 12.40 -5.38
CA ARG A 316 48.02 11.62 -6.19
C ARG A 316 48.20 12.19 -7.59
N ASP A 317 47.10 12.59 -8.24
CA ASP A 317 47.12 13.16 -9.59
C ASP A 317 47.76 14.58 -9.59
N SER A 318 47.60 15.36 -8.51
CA SER A 318 48.33 16.64 -8.34
C SER A 318 49.82 16.43 -8.08
N ALA A 319 50.20 15.46 -7.24
CA ALA A 319 51.61 15.15 -6.97
C ALA A 319 52.32 14.57 -8.21
N SER A 320 51.64 13.77 -9.04
CA SER A 320 52.23 13.29 -10.30
C SER A 320 52.40 14.40 -11.35
N ASN A 321 51.52 15.40 -11.36
CA ASN A 321 51.66 16.57 -12.23
C ASN A 321 52.79 17.51 -11.73
N ASP A 322 52.97 17.66 -10.41
CA ASP A 322 54.09 18.43 -9.85
C ASP A 322 55.45 17.76 -10.10
N ASP A 323 55.55 16.42 -10.04
CA ASP A 323 56.78 15.69 -10.39
C ASP A 323 57.16 15.89 -11.88
N ASP A 324 56.18 15.88 -12.79
CA ASP A 324 56.40 16.11 -14.22
C ASP A 324 56.79 17.59 -14.52
N LEU A 325 56.33 18.52 -13.68
CA LEU A 325 56.73 19.94 -13.70
C LEU A 325 58.09 20.20 -13.04
N GLN A 326 58.49 19.44 -12.00
CA GLN A 326 59.80 19.59 -11.35
C GLN A 326 60.95 19.02 -12.20
N VAL A 327 60.74 17.92 -12.93
CA VAL A 327 61.72 17.43 -13.94
C VAL A 327 61.96 18.47 -15.05
N SER A 328 61.07 19.44 -15.18
CA SER A 328 61.09 20.48 -16.20
C SER A 328 61.75 21.79 -15.78
N ALA A 329 61.93 22.03 -14.48
CA ALA A 329 62.43 23.28 -13.92
C ALA A 329 63.96 23.28 -13.63
N ASP A 330 64.58 22.10 -13.52
CA ASP A 330 65.97 21.96 -13.09
C ASP A 330 67.03 22.15 -14.20
N GLU A 331 66.64 22.61 -15.40
CA GLU A 331 67.55 22.78 -16.53
C GLU A 331 67.50 24.16 -17.24
N GLU A 332 67.03 25.22 -16.58
CA GLU A 332 66.84 26.50 -17.26
C GLU A 332 67.19 27.72 -16.38
N THR A 333 68.49 27.97 -16.12
CA THR A 333 69.05 29.33 -15.88
C THR A 333 70.59 29.35 -15.79
N GLY A 334 71.27 28.85 -16.83
CA GLY A 334 72.68 29.17 -17.05
C GLY A 334 72.83 29.79 -18.43
N ASP A 335 73.67 30.81 -18.58
CA ASP A 335 74.03 31.41 -19.87
C ASP A 335 74.72 30.34 -20.74
N VAL A 336 73.93 29.61 -21.54
CA VAL A 336 74.43 28.54 -22.41
C VAL A 336 74.90 29.18 -23.72
N PRO A 337 76.17 29.04 -24.13
CA PRO A 337 76.66 29.59 -25.39
C PRO A 337 75.84 29.07 -26.58
N ASP A 338 75.57 29.93 -27.57
CA ASP A 338 74.70 29.62 -28.73
C ASP A 338 75.00 28.27 -29.42
N GLY A 339 76.27 27.84 -29.46
CA GLY A 339 76.68 26.54 -30.04
C GLY A 339 76.27 25.28 -29.26
N GLN A 340 75.69 25.44 -28.07
CA GLN A 340 75.25 24.34 -27.20
C GLN A 340 73.73 24.29 -27.01
N LEU A 341 72.99 25.21 -27.63
CA LEU A 341 71.53 25.23 -27.56
C LEU A 341 70.91 24.17 -28.46
N CYS A 342 69.71 23.72 -28.07
CA CYS A 342 68.90 22.77 -28.83
C CYS A 342 68.42 23.42 -30.13
N VAL A 343 68.61 22.74 -31.26
CA VAL A 343 68.25 23.26 -32.59
C VAL A 343 66.75 23.45 -32.83
N ILE A 344 65.90 22.91 -31.94
CA ILE A 344 64.43 22.99 -32.06
C ILE A 344 63.89 24.15 -31.22
N CYS A 345 64.13 24.15 -29.91
CA CYS A 345 63.60 25.20 -29.05
C CYS A 345 64.49 26.44 -28.94
N LEU A 346 65.79 26.32 -29.26
CA LEU A 346 66.80 27.39 -29.10
C LEU A 346 66.89 28.01 -27.69
N MET A 347 66.29 27.38 -26.67
CA MET A 347 66.24 27.88 -25.30
C MET A 347 67.05 27.02 -24.31
N ARG A 348 67.10 25.70 -24.54
CA ARG A 348 67.71 24.74 -23.61
C ARG A 348 68.94 24.06 -24.21
N ARG A 349 69.88 23.66 -23.35
CA ARG A 349 71.11 22.95 -23.76
C ARG A 349 70.81 21.61 -24.44
N LYS A 350 71.60 21.25 -25.45
CA LYS A 350 71.55 19.93 -26.09
C LYS A 350 72.05 18.85 -25.11
N ARG A 351 71.20 17.87 -24.81
CA ARG A 351 71.50 16.77 -23.87
C ARG A 351 71.07 15.39 -24.38
N SER A 352 70.46 15.30 -25.56
CA SER A 352 69.97 14.03 -26.10
C SER A 352 70.63 13.71 -27.44
N ALA A 353 71.22 12.54 -27.54
CA ALA A 353 71.76 11.98 -28.76
C ALA A 353 70.80 10.95 -29.36
N PHE A 354 70.69 10.95 -30.68
CA PHE A 354 69.78 10.05 -31.39
C PHE A 354 70.47 8.77 -31.88
N VAL A 355 69.81 7.62 -31.73
CA VAL A 355 70.33 6.32 -32.16
C VAL A 355 69.69 5.93 -33.50
N PRO A 356 70.47 5.51 -34.52
CA PRO A 356 71.89 5.15 -34.46
C PRO A 356 72.87 6.27 -34.90
N CYS A 357 72.39 7.44 -35.32
CA CYS A 357 73.24 8.45 -35.95
C CYS A 357 74.20 9.18 -35.00
N GLY A 358 73.99 9.11 -33.68
CA GLY A 358 74.84 9.67 -32.64
C GLY A 358 74.78 11.20 -32.47
N HIS A 359 73.96 11.91 -33.25
CA HIS A 359 73.92 13.38 -33.21
C HIS A 359 73.28 13.92 -31.93
N LEU A 360 74.07 14.66 -31.14
CA LEU A 360 73.64 15.40 -29.95
C LEU A 360 73.16 16.80 -30.34
N VAL A 361 71.86 16.96 -30.60
CA VAL A 361 71.29 18.18 -31.21
C VAL A 361 70.05 18.73 -30.49
N CYS A 362 69.42 17.93 -29.63
CA CYS A 362 68.18 18.31 -28.95
C CYS A 362 68.32 18.32 -27.42
N CYS A 363 67.50 19.14 -26.75
CA CYS A 363 67.24 18.98 -25.32
C CYS A 363 66.29 17.79 -25.09
N GLN A 364 66.21 17.31 -23.85
CA GLN A 364 65.42 16.10 -23.52
C GLN A 364 63.97 16.19 -23.96
N ARG A 365 63.31 17.32 -23.72
CA ARG A 365 61.90 17.54 -24.10
C ARG A 365 61.69 17.50 -25.61
N CYS A 366 62.56 18.17 -26.36
CA CYS A 366 62.47 18.19 -27.82
C CYS A 366 62.80 16.84 -28.44
N ALA A 367 63.75 16.09 -27.86
CA ALA A 367 64.08 14.74 -28.33
C ALA A 367 62.91 13.77 -28.16
N LEU A 368 62.22 13.80 -27.02
CA LEU A 368 61.00 13.01 -26.77
C LEU A 368 59.82 13.42 -27.68
N SER A 369 59.80 14.66 -28.16
CA SER A 369 58.81 15.09 -29.15
C SER A 369 59.10 14.48 -30.52
N VAL A 370 60.35 14.53 -30.97
CA VAL A 370 60.79 13.95 -32.24
C VAL A 370 60.62 12.44 -32.27
N GLU A 371 60.85 11.76 -31.13
CA GLU A 371 60.65 10.31 -31.00
C GLU A 371 59.18 9.89 -31.10
N ARG A 372 58.24 10.77 -30.72
CA ARG A 372 56.79 10.52 -30.81
C ARG A 372 56.18 10.79 -32.18
N ASP A 373 56.94 11.37 -33.11
CA ASP A 373 56.45 11.61 -34.48
C ASP A 373 56.26 10.29 -35.26
N LEU A 374 55.34 10.30 -36.23
CA LEU A 374 54.99 9.12 -37.04
C LEU A 374 56.18 8.53 -37.83
N ALA A 375 57.20 9.35 -38.10
CA ALA A 375 58.42 8.98 -38.79
C ALA A 375 59.61 9.76 -38.18
N PRO A 376 60.19 9.29 -37.06
CA PRO A 376 61.20 10.04 -36.31
C PRO A 376 62.50 10.14 -37.12
N LYS A 377 62.94 11.38 -37.39
CA LYS A 377 64.15 11.67 -38.17
C LYS A 377 65.03 12.67 -37.44
N CYS A 378 66.34 12.49 -37.54
CA CYS A 378 67.30 13.39 -36.92
C CYS A 378 67.19 14.79 -37.54
N PRO A 379 67.00 15.86 -36.75
CA PRO A 379 66.92 17.23 -37.28
C PRO A 379 68.17 17.67 -38.05
N LEU A 380 69.33 17.04 -37.78
CA LEU A 380 70.61 17.38 -38.41
C LEU A 380 70.87 16.57 -39.69
N CYS A 381 70.88 15.23 -39.60
CA CYS A 381 71.24 14.36 -40.72
C CYS A 381 70.06 13.71 -41.43
N ARG A 382 68.82 13.91 -40.94
CA ARG A 382 67.57 13.33 -41.47
C ARG A 382 67.48 11.80 -41.48
N GLN A 383 68.47 11.11 -40.89
CA GLN A 383 68.44 9.66 -40.69
C GLN A 383 67.30 9.27 -39.74
N THR A 384 66.63 8.16 -40.03
CA THR A 384 65.58 7.60 -39.16
C THR A 384 66.16 7.25 -37.79
N ILE A 385 65.45 7.64 -36.74
CA ILE A 385 65.86 7.43 -35.35
C ILE A 385 65.05 6.28 -34.76
N HIS A 386 65.67 5.46 -33.91
CA HIS A 386 64.97 4.43 -33.13
C HIS A 386 64.67 4.87 -31.70
N SER A 387 65.57 5.61 -31.09
CA SER A 387 65.42 6.12 -29.73
C SER A 387 66.34 7.33 -29.50
N SER A 388 66.06 8.07 -28.44
CA SER A 388 66.93 9.12 -27.93
C SER A 388 67.55 8.72 -26.59
N VAL A 389 68.84 9.03 -26.39
CA VAL A 389 69.57 8.75 -25.14
C VAL A 389 70.03 10.06 -24.54
N ARG A 390 69.76 10.26 -23.24
CA ARG A 390 70.24 11.42 -22.49
C ARG A 390 71.72 11.26 -22.13
N ILE A 391 72.52 12.25 -22.48
CA ILE A 391 73.94 12.35 -22.15
C ILE A 391 74.07 13.25 -20.91
N TYR A 392 74.83 12.77 -19.92
CA TYR A 392 75.21 13.52 -18.74
C TYR A 392 76.66 13.96 -18.91
N ASP A 393 76.91 15.26 -18.82
CA ASP A 393 78.27 15.81 -18.80
C ASP A 393 78.93 15.41 -17.46
N SER A 394 80.20 15.02 -17.49
CA SER A 394 81.00 14.66 -16.30
C SER A 394 81.47 15.87 -15.52
#